data_AF-A0A3L8R5X7-F1
#
_entry.id   AF-A0A3L8R5X7-F1
#
_cell.length_a   1.000
_cell.length_b   1.000
_cell.length_c   1.000
_cell.angle_alpha   90.00
_cell.angle_beta   90.00
_cell.angle_gamma   90.00
#
_symmetry.space_group_name_H-M   'P 1'
#
loop_
_entity.id
_entity.type
_entity.pdbx_description
1 polymer ?
#
loop_
_entity_poly.entity_id
_entity_poly.type
_entity_poly.pdbx_seq_one_letter_code
_entity_poly.pdbx_strand_id
1 'polypeptide(L)'
;MRTESSEERNRNREPRGTARRRRWTRQVPAGVVGVAAVSLIALTVSPVNAEPDTRAKPPRGRSPLPAPPQVRDLDFLLGSYTCDYTPPPGGKPAVLKLNTRRAMGGHYLYTDATLEPGSVVGRSSFGWNPVDGKFITQYHDNWGSSGNYTSSGWNDGHLIFKGPLTQVITPNASGQTTGVQLDLKDDYQVLGPGHFKDTTSFTFPDGSTLHGSYDCRRQ
;
A
#
# COMPACT_ATOMS: atom_id res chain seq x y z
N MET A 1 33.64 -45.54 37.46
CA MET A 1 34.26 -44.41 36.73
C MET A 1 33.41 -43.18 37.05
N ARG A 2 33.67 -42.26 37.99
CA ARG A 2 34.89 -41.56 38.48
C ARG A 2 35.77 -41.10 37.31
N THR A 3 35.99 -39.81 37.04
CA THR A 3 36.28 -38.68 37.98
C THR A 3 35.89 -37.30 37.44
N GLU A 4 35.67 -36.38 38.38
CA GLU A 4 35.53 -34.93 38.28
C GLU A 4 36.86 -34.17 38.04
N SER A 5 36.72 -32.88 37.66
CA SER A 5 37.45 -31.67 38.10
C SER A 5 38.97 -31.48 37.88
N SER A 6 39.33 -30.34 37.28
CA SER A 6 40.31 -29.33 37.76
C SER A 6 40.43 -28.23 36.70
N GLU A 7 39.90 -27.01 36.89
CA GLU A 7 40.39 -25.91 37.73
C GLU A 7 41.82 -25.41 37.39
N GLU A 8 41.84 -24.15 36.93
CA GLU A 8 42.79 -23.10 37.28
C GLU A 8 44.29 -23.24 36.91
N ARG A 9 44.79 -22.26 36.15
CA ARG A 9 45.68 -21.18 36.67
C ARG A 9 46.82 -20.77 35.71
N ASN A 10 47.05 -19.46 35.67
CA ASN A 10 48.32 -18.75 35.43
C ASN A 10 48.82 -18.54 33.98
N ARG A 11 48.73 -17.29 33.48
CA ARG A 11 49.75 -16.21 33.64
C ARG A 11 49.76 -15.22 32.47
N ASN A 12 49.56 -13.96 32.83
CA ASN A 12 50.21 -12.76 32.29
C ASN A 12 51.36 -12.99 31.30
N ARG A 13 51.21 -12.45 30.08
CA ARG A 13 52.29 -11.74 29.38
C ARG A 13 51.73 -10.87 28.26
N GLU A 14 51.56 -9.58 28.51
CA GLU A 14 51.76 -8.58 27.46
C GLU A 14 53.25 -8.57 27.08
N PRO A 15 53.53 -8.31 25.79
CA PRO A 15 54.48 -7.24 25.52
C PRO A 15 53.94 -6.22 24.52
N ARG A 16 54.17 -4.97 24.92
CA ARG A 16 54.16 -3.75 24.12
C ARG A 16 54.74 -3.95 22.71
N GLY A 17 53.99 -3.48 21.71
CA GLY A 17 54.44 -3.35 20.33
C GLY A 17 53.73 -2.18 19.65
N THR A 18 54.33 -1.00 19.77
CA THR A 18 53.91 0.27 19.18
C THR A 18 53.91 0.28 17.65
N ALA A 19 52.91 0.97 17.10
CA ALA A 19 52.93 1.82 15.90
C ALA A 19 53.11 1.19 14.51
N ARG A 20 52.03 1.23 13.71
CA ARG A 20 52.05 1.96 12.44
C ARG A 20 50.64 2.31 11.94
N ARG A 21 50.29 3.59 12.08
CA ARG A 21 49.18 4.23 11.36
C ARG A 21 49.43 4.12 9.85
N ARG A 22 48.45 3.64 9.08
CA ARG A 22 48.27 4.04 7.69
C ARG A 22 46.91 4.72 7.55
N ARG A 23 46.93 6.05 7.63
CA ARG A 23 45.85 6.94 7.22
C ARG A 23 45.69 6.79 5.70
N TRP A 24 44.50 6.40 5.25
CA TRP A 24 44.06 6.66 3.90
C TRP A 24 43.48 8.08 3.87
N THR A 25 44.32 9.05 3.52
CA THR A 25 43.92 10.39 3.12
C THR A 25 43.59 10.36 1.63
N ARG A 26 42.31 10.49 1.27
CA ARG A 26 41.92 10.96 -0.07
C ARG A 26 41.79 12.47 0.00
N GLN A 27 42.75 13.16 -0.62
CA GLN A 27 42.63 14.56 -1.00
C GLN A 27 41.74 14.62 -2.26
N VAL A 28 40.74 15.49 -2.24
CA VAL A 28 40.03 15.96 -3.44
C VAL A 28 40.39 17.44 -3.59
N PRO A 29 40.78 17.91 -4.78
CA PRO A 29 41.30 19.25 -4.97
C PRO A 29 40.20 20.32 -4.81
N ALA A 30 40.62 21.47 -4.29
CA ALA A 30 39.84 22.69 -4.14
C ALA A 30 39.80 23.50 -5.45
N GLY A 31 38.69 24.22 -5.65
CA GLY A 31 38.44 25.15 -6.75
C GLY A 31 37.11 24.78 -7.43
N VAL A 32 36.06 25.59 -7.47
CA VAL A 32 35.98 27.05 -7.59
C VAL A 32 34.79 27.56 -6.77
N VAL A 33 35.01 28.70 -6.12
CA VAL A 33 34.04 29.54 -5.42
C VAL A 33 33.06 30.11 -6.43
N GLY A 34 31.78 29.74 -6.31
CA GLY A 34 30.66 30.38 -6.98
C GLY A 34 29.58 30.65 -5.95
N VAL A 35 29.73 31.72 -5.18
CA VAL A 35 28.69 32.22 -4.27
C VAL A 35 27.61 32.85 -5.14
N ALA A 36 26.59 32.07 -5.49
CA ALA A 36 25.33 32.64 -5.92
C ALA A 36 24.67 33.26 -4.68
N ALA A 37 24.77 34.58 -4.56
CA ALA A 37 24.02 35.36 -3.58
C ALA A 37 22.53 35.22 -3.88
N VAL A 38 21.84 34.32 -3.18
CA VAL A 38 20.38 34.34 -3.12
C VAL A 38 20.02 35.46 -2.15
N SER A 39 19.68 36.63 -2.70
CA SER A 39 19.05 37.71 -1.96
C SER A 39 17.74 37.18 -1.37
N LEU A 40 17.78 36.84 -0.08
CA LEU A 40 16.59 36.65 0.74
C LEU A 40 15.92 38.02 0.87
N ILE A 41 14.97 38.31 -0.01
CA ILE A 41 13.96 39.33 0.27
C ILE A 41 13.17 38.80 1.46
N ALA A 42 13.49 39.31 2.65
CA ALA A 42 12.68 39.12 3.84
C ALA A 42 11.34 39.83 3.61
N LEU A 43 10.38 39.13 3.03
CA LEU A 43 8.98 39.54 3.09
C LEU A 43 8.58 39.42 4.56
N THR A 44 8.46 40.57 5.23
CA THR A 44 7.77 40.66 6.51
C THR A 44 6.30 40.33 6.26
N VAL A 45 5.97 39.04 6.28
CA VAL A 45 4.58 38.61 6.34
C VAL A 45 4.15 38.90 7.77
N SER A 46 3.52 40.05 7.99
CA SER A 46 2.78 40.27 9.23
C SER A 46 1.83 39.07 9.39
N PRO A 47 1.88 38.32 10.49
CA PRO A 47 0.89 37.29 10.71
C PRO A 47 -0.45 38.01 10.80
N VAL A 48 -1.28 37.85 9.76
CA VAL A 48 -2.70 38.14 9.89
C VAL A 48 -3.21 37.09 10.88
N ASN A 49 -3.24 37.47 12.15
CA ASN A 49 -4.07 36.83 13.16
C ASN A 49 -5.53 37.09 12.74
N ALA A 50 -5.97 36.40 11.69
CA ALA A 50 -7.39 36.19 11.45
C ALA A 50 -7.81 35.17 12.50
N GLU A 51 -8.25 35.69 13.63
CA GLU A 51 -9.08 34.96 14.57
C GLU A 51 -10.19 34.28 13.74
N PRO A 52 -10.37 32.95 13.81
CA PRO A 52 -11.40 32.31 13.03
C PRO A 52 -12.74 32.88 13.52
N ASP A 53 -13.41 33.63 12.64
CA ASP A 53 -14.75 34.12 12.87
C ASP A 53 -15.68 32.91 13.03
N THR A 54 -15.84 32.48 14.28
CA THR A 54 -16.59 31.29 14.70
C THR A 54 -18.10 31.48 14.54
N ARG A 55 -18.56 32.59 13.97
CA ARG A 55 -19.99 32.87 13.75
C ARG A 55 -20.45 32.84 12.29
N ALA A 56 -19.54 32.82 11.32
CA ALA A 56 -19.94 32.60 9.94
C ALA A 56 -20.21 31.12 9.71
N LYS A 57 -21.48 30.70 9.81
CA LYS A 57 -21.92 29.42 9.25
C LYS A 57 -21.40 29.36 7.80
N PRO A 58 -20.67 28.29 7.40
CA PRO A 58 -20.21 28.17 6.03
C PRO A 58 -21.40 28.43 5.11
N PRO A 59 -21.28 29.30 4.09
CA PRO A 59 -22.36 29.44 3.13
C PRO A 59 -22.73 28.02 2.70
N ARG A 60 -24.02 27.68 2.77
CA ARG A 60 -24.55 26.40 2.27
C ARG A 60 -24.36 26.41 0.75
N GLY A 61 -23.13 26.19 0.35
CA GLY A 61 -22.63 26.40 -0.99
C GLY A 61 -23.00 25.21 -1.83
N ARG A 62 -23.96 25.45 -2.73
CA ARG A 62 -24.23 24.72 -3.98
C ARG A 62 -24.67 23.26 -3.81
N SER A 63 -25.55 22.83 -4.72
CA SER A 63 -25.86 21.41 -4.89
C SER A 63 -24.56 20.60 -4.92
N PRO A 64 -24.52 19.42 -4.28
CA PRO A 64 -23.35 18.56 -4.33
C PRO A 64 -22.89 18.39 -5.78
N LEU A 65 -21.58 18.47 -6.02
CA LEU A 65 -21.03 18.20 -7.35
C LEU A 65 -21.48 16.80 -7.78
N PRO A 66 -21.90 16.61 -9.04
CA PRO A 66 -22.27 15.30 -9.54
C PRO A 66 -21.08 14.35 -9.43
N ALA A 67 -21.35 13.08 -9.17
CA ALA A 67 -20.32 12.05 -9.20
C ALA A 67 -19.68 11.99 -10.60
N PRO A 68 -18.36 11.74 -10.70
CA PRO A 68 -17.71 11.55 -11.98
C PRO A 68 -18.39 10.40 -12.76
N PRO A 69 -18.77 10.61 -14.03
CA PRO A 69 -19.47 9.58 -14.80
C PRO A 69 -18.65 8.29 -14.95
N GLN A 70 -17.32 8.39 -14.93
CA GLN A 70 -16.38 7.26 -15.03
C GLN A 70 -16.56 6.23 -13.93
N VAL A 71 -17.01 6.64 -12.73
CA VAL A 71 -17.27 5.68 -11.63
C VAL A 71 -18.33 4.64 -12.02
N ARG A 72 -19.18 4.93 -13.02
CA ARG A 72 -20.17 3.98 -13.55
C ARG A 72 -19.53 2.80 -14.29
N ASP A 73 -18.30 2.94 -14.78
CA ASP A 73 -17.57 1.84 -15.41
C ASP A 73 -17.19 0.75 -14.39
N LEU A 74 -17.33 1.05 -13.09
CA LEU A 74 -17.14 0.12 -11.98
C LEU A 74 -18.46 -0.48 -11.48
N ASP A 75 -19.60 -0.19 -12.12
CA ASP A 75 -20.92 -0.65 -11.65
C ASP A 75 -21.04 -2.18 -11.66
N PHE A 76 -20.17 -2.89 -12.40
CA PHE A 76 -20.08 -4.36 -12.34
C PHE A 76 -19.69 -4.87 -10.94
N LEU A 77 -18.99 -4.07 -10.12
CA LEU A 77 -18.62 -4.43 -8.75
C LEU A 77 -19.80 -4.32 -7.78
N LEU A 78 -20.87 -3.57 -8.12
CA LEU A 78 -21.98 -3.27 -7.21
C LEU A 78 -22.77 -4.53 -6.82
N GLY A 79 -23.14 -4.59 -5.54
CA GLY A 79 -23.89 -5.69 -4.95
C GLY A 79 -23.01 -6.68 -4.19
N SER A 80 -23.59 -7.83 -3.88
CA SER A 80 -22.92 -8.89 -3.14
C SER A 80 -22.39 -9.96 -4.08
N TYR A 81 -21.14 -10.39 -3.87
CA TYR A 81 -20.49 -11.43 -4.67
C TYR A 81 -19.88 -12.51 -3.77
N THR A 82 -19.91 -13.74 -4.26
CA THR A 82 -19.03 -14.82 -3.81
C THR A 82 -17.96 -15.01 -4.86
N CYS A 83 -16.69 -15.02 -4.46
CA CYS A 83 -15.57 -15.29 -5.33
C CYS A 83 -14.80 -16.51 -4.89
N ASP A 84 -14.66 -17.48 -5.79
CA ASP A 84 -13.79 -18.63 -5.58
C ASP A 84 -12.35 -18.21 -5.83
N TYR A 85 -11.51 -18.26 -4.79
CA TYR A 85 -10.10 -17.91 -4.88
C TYR A 85 -9.26 -19.13 -5.25
N THR A 86 -8.58 -19.02 -6.38
CA THR A 86 -7.51 -19.94 -6.78
C THR A 86 -6.17 -19.30 -6.40
N PRO A 87 -5.49 -19.81 -5.35
CA PRO A 87 -4.25 -19.22 -4.86
C PRO A 87 -3.05 -19.53 -5.76
N PRO A 88 -1.94 -18.80 -5.60
CA PRO A 88 -0.65 -19.23 -6.15
C PRO A 88 -0.19 -20.57 -5.57
N PRO A 89 0.80 -21.24 -6.21
CA PRO A 89 1.37 -22.48 -5.72
C PRO A 89 1.76 -22.39 -4.24
N GLY A 90 1.34 -23.39 -3.46
CA GLY A 90 1.57 -23.44 -2.00
C GLY A 90 0.52 -22.71 -1.15
N GLY A 91 -0.38 -21.92 -1.76
CA GLY A 91 -1.51 -21.33 -1.07
C GLY A 91 -2.69 -22.30 -0.90
N LYS A 92 -3.66 -21.89 -0.07
CA LYS A 92 -4.89 -22.67 0.18
C LYS A 92 -6.08 -22.04 -0.53
N PRO A 93 -6.99 -22.85 -1.11
CA PRO A 93 -8.26 -22.34 -1.63
C PRO A 93 -9.01 -21.56 -0.55
N ALA A 94 -9.68 -20.50 -0.97
CA ALA A 94 -10.48 -19.67 -0.11
C ALA A 94 -11.70 -19.15 -0.87
N VAL A 95 -12.65 -18.60 -0.13
CA VAL A 95 -13.83 -17.92 -0.66
C VAL A 95 -13.80 -16.49 -0.17
N LEU A 96 -13.85 -15.55 -1.10
CA LEU A 96 -13.95 -14.13 -0.81
C LEU A 96 -15.40 -13.69 -0.98
N LYS A 97 -16.01 -13.17 0.08
CA LYS A 97 -17.34 -12.56 0.04
C LYS A 97 -17.18 -11.06 -0.06
N LEU A 98 -17.78 -10.45 -1.08
CA LEU A 98 -17.74 -9.01 -1.31
C LEU A 98 -19.13 -8.42 -1.15
N ASN A 99 -19.21 -7.21 -0.61
CA ASN A 99 -20.40 -6.37 -0.66
C ASN A 99 -20.00 -4.94 -1.04
N THR A 100 -20.40 -4.51 -2.23
CA THR A 100 -20.04 -3.20 -2.77
C THR A 100 -21.24 -2.28 -2.85
N ARG A 101 -21.08 -1.05 -2.35
CA ARG A 101 -22.08 0.01 -2.38
C ARG A 101 -21.49 1.33 -2.82
N ARG A 102 -22.34 2.21 -3.36
CA ARG A 102 -21.94 3.61 -3.60
C ARG A 102 -21.72 4.32 -2.26
N ALA A 103 -20.73 5.21 -2.24
CA ALA A 103 -20.36 6.04 -1.10
C ALA A 103 -20.13 7.49 -1.54
N MET A 104 -20.13 8.42 -0.58
CA MET A 104 -19.85 9.85 -0.81
C MET A 104 -20.66 10.45 -1.98
N GLY A 105 -21.98 10.24 -1.99
CA GLY A 105 -22.83 10.77 -3.07
C GLY A 105 -22.61 10.14 -4.44
N GLY A 106 -22.00 8.95 -4.50
CA GLY A 106 -21.71 8.23 -5.74
C GLY A 106 -20.31 8.47 -6.30
N HIS A 107 -19.50 9.32 -5.64
CA HIS A 107 -18.12 9.60 -6.06
C HIS A 107 -17.17 8.40 -5.88
N TYR A 108 -17.55 7.45 -5.01
CA TYR A 108 -16.78 6.24 -4.76
C TYR A 108 -17.68 5.02 -4.66
N LEU A 109 -17.09 3.84 -4.86
CA LEU A 109 -17.62 2.56 -4.43
C LEU A 109 -16.84 2.09 -3.20
N TYR A 110 -17.53 1.64 -2.16
CA TYR A 110 -16.93 0.95 -1.02
C TYR A 110 -17.27 -0.52 -1.09
N THR A 111 -16.24 -1.36 -1.08
CA THR A 111 -16.34 -2.81 -1.07
C THR A 111 -15.86 -3.33 0.27
N ASP A 112 -16.75 -3.96 1.01
CA ASP A 112 -16.42 -4.75 2.18
C ASP A 112 -16.11 -6.18 1.75
N ALA A 113 -15.04 -6.76 2.27
CA ALA A 113 -14.53 -8.06 1.86
C ALA A 113 -14.27 -8.96 3.08
N THR A 114 -14.68 -10.22 3.01
CA THR A 114 -14.37 -11.24 4.01
C THR A 114 -13.80 -12.48 3.33
N LEU A 115 -12.61 -12.93 3.73
CA LEU A 115 -11.97 -14.13 3.21
C LEU A 115 -12.13 -15.33 4.17
N GLU A 116 -12.60 -16.45 3.64
CA GLU A 116 -12.85 -17.70 4.37
C GLU A 116 -12.05 -18.86 3.75
N PRO A 117 -11.42 -19.77 4.52
CA PRO A 117 -11.23 -19.74 5.97
C PRO A 117 -10.04 -18.83 6.33
N GLY A 118 -10.23 -17.88 7.24
CA GLY A 118 -9.15 -16.98 7.64
C GLY A 118 -9.60 -15.71 8.34
N SER A 119 -10.88 -15.34 8.21
CA SER A 119 -11.48 -14.18 8.88
C SER A 119 -10.70 -12.88 8.61
N VAL A 120 -10.04 -12.78 7.44
CA VAL A 120 -9.50 -11.52 6.95
C VAL A 120 -10.69 -10.68 6.54
N VAL A 121 -10.80 -9.49 7.12
CA VAL A 121 -11.84 -8.53 6.82
C VAL A 121 -11.17 -7.29 6.26
N GLY A 122 -11.41 -7.03 4.98
CA GLY A 122 -10.85 -5.92 4.24
C GLY A 122 -11.90 -4.93 3.80
N ARG A 123 -11.46 -3.71 3.50
CA ARG A 123 -12.26 -2.72 2.80
C ARG A 123 -11.44 -2.08 1.70
N SER A 124 -12.05 -1.97 0.53
CA SER A 124 -11.54 -1.19 -0.59
C SER A 124 -12.45 -0.01 -0.90
N SER A 125 -11.86 1.11 -1.28
CA SER A 125 -12.59 2.24 -1.89
C SER A 125 -12.13 2.42 -3.32
N PHE A 126 -13.04 2.43 -4.28
CA PHE A 126 -12.76 2.71 -5.68
C PHE A 126 -13.34 4.06 -6.08
N GLY A 127 -12.61 4.84 -6.88
CA GLY A 127 -13.06 6.14 -7.34
C GLY A 127 -12.38 6.58 -8.63
N TRP A 128 -12.71 7.77 -9.09
CA TRP A 128 -12.09 8.42 -10.25
C TRP A 128 -11.32 9.66 -9.81
N ASN A 129 -10.05 9.75 -10.18
CA ASN A 129 -9.23 10.94 -10.02
C ASN A 129 -9.30 11.77 -11.31
N PRO A 130 -9.98 12.93 -11.30
CA PRO A 130 -10.13 13.77 -12.49
C PRO A 130 -8.86 14.54 -12.87
N VAL A 131 -7.89 14.67 -11.95
CA VAL A 131 -6.63 15.37 -12.22
C VAL A 131 -5.73 14.50 -13.09
N ASP A 132 -5.59 13.23 -12.71
CA ASP A 132 -4.70 12.29 -13.41
C ASP A 132 -5.41 11.50 -14.51
N GLY A 133 -6.75 11.58 -14.57
CA GLY A 133 -7.55 10.80 -15.51
C GLY A 133 -7.45 9.30 -15.28
N LYS A 134 -7.49 8.87 -14.01
CA LYS A 134 -7.31 7.46 -13.61
C LYS A 134 -8.33 7.02 -12.58
N PHE A 135 -8.67 5.74 -12.60
CA PHE A 135 -9.29 5.10 -11.45
C PHE A 135 -8.26 4.96 -10.33
N ILE A 136 -8.75 5.11 -9.11
CA ILE A 136 -7.97 4.95 -7.88
C ILE A 136 -8.65 3.91 -7.01
N THR A 137 -7.86 3.13 -6.29
CA THR A 137 -8.35 2.26 -5.24
C THR A 137 -7.42 2.29 -4.04
N GLN A 138 -8.01 2.21 -2.85
CA GLN A 138 -7.31 2.13 -1.59
C GLN A 138 -7.85 0.92 -0.82
N TYR A 139 -6.95 0.08 -0.34
CA TYR A 139 -7.27 -1.15 0.37
C TYR A 139 -6.65 -1.15 1.76
N HIS A 140 -7.35 -1.70 2.73
CA HIS A 140 -6.81 -2.09 4.04
C HIS A 140 -7.56 -3.29 4.61
N ASP A 141 -6.92 -4.06 5.50
CA ASP A 141 -7.54 -5.15 6.25
C ASP A 141 -7.26 -5.13 7.75
N ASN A 142 -7.93 -6.02 8.47
CA ASN A 142 -7.77 -6.22 9.91
C ASN A 142 -6.44 -6.86 10.33
N TRP A 143 -5.58 -7.27 9.39
CA TRP A 143 -4.22 -7.75 9.66
C TRP A 143 -3.18 -6.66 9.46
N GLY A 144 -3.57 -5.50 8.94
CA GLY A 144 -2.70 -4.36 8.68
C GLY A 144 -2.13 -4.34 7.26
N SER A 145 -2.60 -5.22 6.37
CA SER A 145 -2.28 -5.09 4.95
C SER A 145 -2.91 -3.82 4.41
N SER A 146 -2.23 -3.13 3.51
CA SER A 146 -2.76 -1.92 2.87
C SER A 146 -2.08 -1.63 1.53
N GLY A 147 -2.81 -1.03 0.61
CA GLY A 147 -2.31 -0.73 -0.73
C GLY A 147 -3.06 0.40 -1.40
N ASN A 148 -2.40 1.04 -2.35
CA ASN A 148 -2.98 2.07 -3.21
C ASN A 148 -2.70 1.71 -4.65
N TYR A 149 -3.75 1.49 -5.44
CA TYR A 149 -3.61 1.06 -6.83
C TYR A 149 -4.30 2.04 -7.76
N THR A 150 -3.84 2.09 -9.00
CA THR A 150 -4.42 2.95 -10.04
C THR A 150 -4.67 2.17 -11.31
N SER A 151 -5.68 2.60 -12.08
CA SER A 151 -5.95 2.09 -13.42
C SER A 151 -6.16 3.24 -14.40
N SER A 152 -5.61 3.11 -15.60
CA SER A 152 -5.90 4.04 -16.70
C SER A 152 -7.29 3.82 -17.32
N GLY A 153 -8.05 2.85 -16.82
CA GLY A 153 -9.36 2.47 -17.33
C GLY A 153 -9.36 1.19 -18.14
N TRP A 154 -10.50 0.93 -18.80
CA TRP A 154 -10.70 -0.25 -19.61
C TRP A 154 -9.85 -0.20 -20.88
N ASN A 155 -9.15 -1.30 -21.17
CA ASN A 155 -8.47 -1.54 -22.43
C ASN A 155 -8.66 -2.99 -22.85
N ASP A 156 -9.13 -3.23 -24.08
CA ASP A 156 -9.33 -4.58 -24.64
C ASP A 156 -10.16 -5.53 -23.75
N GLY A 157 -11.16 -4.99 -23.05
CA GLY A 157 -12.02 -5.76 -22.15
C GLY A 157 -11.40 -6.06 -20.77
N HIS A 158 -10.27 -5.43 -20.45
CA HIS A 158 -9.58 -5.56 -19.18
C HIS A 158 -9.52 -4.21 -18.43
N LEU A 159 -9.78 -4.24 -17.13
CA LEU A 159 -9.57 -3.11 -16.23
C LEU A 159 -8.45 -3.47 -15.26
N ILE A 160 -7.27 -2.89 -15.48
CA ILE A 160 -6.06 -3.32 -14.79
C ILE A 160 -5.69 -2.28 -13.71
N PHE A 161 -5.70 -2.68 -12.45
CA PHE A 161 -5.19 -1.88 -11.35
C PHE A 161 -3.76 -2.32 -11.00
N LYS A 162 -2.87 -1.35 -10.77
CA LYS A 162 -1.49 -1.61 -10.34
C LYS A 162 -1.04 -0.63 -9.27
N GLY A 163 -0.20 -1.11 -8.36
CA GLY A 163 0.47 -0.27 -7.36
C GLY A 163 1.08 -1.08 -6.21
N PRO A 164 1.72 -0.38 -5.27
CA PRO A 164 2.34 -1.01 -4.12
C PRO A 164 1.31 -1.55 -3.14
N LEU A 165 1.59 -2.73 -2.58
CA LEU A 165 0.89 -3.36 -1.47
C LEU A 165 1.88 -3.65 -0.35
N THR A 166 1.51 -3.32 0.88
CA THR A 166 2.10 -3.91 2.07
C THR A 166 1.19 -5.07 2.51
N GLN A 167 1.68 -6.31 2.38
CA GLN A 167 0.93 -7.51 2.76
C GLN A 167 1.37 -7.99 4.14
N VAL A 168 0.40 -8.26 5.02
CA VAL A 168 0.65 -8.94 6.30
C VAL A 168 0.09 -10.35 6.23
N ILE A 169 0.90 -11.35 6.62
CA ILE A 169 0.54 -12.78 6.49
C ILE A 169 -0.09 -13.33 7.78
N THR A 170 0.30 -12.87 8.96
CA THR A 170 -0.37 -13.17 10.24
C THR A 170 0.09 -12.18 11.33
N PRO A 171 -0.83 -11.55 12.07
CA PRO A 171 -0.51 -10.84 13.30
C PRO A 171 0.19 -11.74 14.32
N ASN A 172 1.36 -11.35 14.82
CA ASN A 172 1.91 -12.04 15.99
C ASN A 172 1.09 -11.66 17.24
N ALA A 173 1.21 -12.44 18.32
CA ALA A 173 0.44 -12.26 19.55
C ALA A 173 0.63 -10.88 20.22
N SER A 174 1.67 -10.13 19.86
CA SER A 174 1.93 -8.77 20.37
C SER A 174 1.38 -7.66 19.45
N GLY A 175 0.72 -8.01 18.35
CA GLY A 175 0.16 -7.06 17.38
C GLY A 175 1.22 -6.35 16.51
N GLN A 176 2.48 -6.76 16.56
CA GLN A 176 3.53 -6.25 15.68
C GLN A 176 3.65 -7.14 14.44
N THR A 177 3.48 -6.57 13.25
CA THR A 177 3.63 -7.30 12.00
C THR A 177 4.67 -6.65 11.12
N THR A 178 5.63 -7.45 10.64
CA THR A 178 6.47 -7.04 9.52
C THR A 178 5.70 -7.33 8.25
N GLY A 179 5.17 -6.28 7.62
CA GLY A 179 4.57 -6.39 6.29
C GLY A 179 5.64 -6.64 5.23
N VAL A 180 5.29 -7.41 4.20
CA VAL A 180 6.11 -7.54 3.00
C VAL A 180 5.64 -6.50 2.00
N GLN A 181 6.56 -5.67 1.51
CA GLN A 181 6.27 -4.77 0.40
C GLN A 181 6.39 -5.53 -0.92
N LEU A 182 5.40 -5.36 -1.77
CA LEU A 182 5.32 -5.99 -3.08
C LEU A 182 4.52 -5.10 -4.04
N ASP A 183 4.65 -5.34 -5.34
CA ASP A 183 3.79 -4.72 -6.35
C ASP A 183 2.63 -5.65 -6.70
N LEU A 184 1.42 -5.11 -6.61
CA LEU A 184 0.20 -5.80 -6.99
C LEU A 184 -0.24 -5.37 -8.39
N LYS A 185 -0.77 -6.33 -9.15
CA LYS A 185 -1.60 -6.10 -10.34
C LYS A 185 -2.87 -6.93 -10.21
N ASP A 186 -4.02 -6.27 -10.26
CA ASP A 186 -5.33 -6.90 -10.44
C ASP A 186 -5.82 -6.63 -11.87
N ASP A 187 -6.42 -7.64 -12.48
CA ASP A 187 -6.79 -7.65 -13.89
C ASP A 187 -8.24 -8.14 -14.01
N TYR A 188 -9.15 -7.17 -13.98
CA TYR A 188 -10.58 -7.43 -14.01
C TYR A 188 -11.06 -7.67 -15.44
N GLN A 189 -11.86 -8.73 -15.61
CA GLN A 189 -12.56 -9.05 -16.83
C GLN A 189 -14.03 -9.37 -16.51
N VAL A 190 -14.97 -8.63 -17.13
CA VAL A 190 -16.40 -8.93 -17.00
C VAL A 190 -16.76 -10.05 -17.98
N LEU A 191 -17.26 -11.16 -17.45
CA LEU A 191 -17.63 -12.35 -18.21
C LEU A 191 -19.13 -12.39 -18.54
N GLY A 192 -19.93 -11.64 -17.78
CA GLY A 192 -21.36 -11.48 -18.00
C GLY A 192 -22.03 -10.70 -16.88
N PRO A 193 -23.37 -10.52 -16.94
CA PRO A 193 -24.11 -9.87 -15.87
C PRO A 193 -23.88 -10.57 -14.52
N GLY A 194 -23.33 -9.84 -13.54
CA GLY A 194 -23.05 -10.40 -12.22
C GLY A 194 -21.94 -11.45 -12.20
N HIS A 195 -21.08 -11.50 -13.22
CA HIS A 195 -19.96 -12.44 -13.29
C HIS A 195 -18.71 -11.75 -13.81
N PHE A 196 -17.65 -11.74 -13.01
CA PHE A 196 -16.34 -11.24 -13.42
C PHE A 196 -15.22 -12.11 -12.86
N LYS A 197 -14.06 -12.05 -13.51
CA LYS A 197 -12.82 -12.63 -13.03
C LYS A 197 -11.84 -11.52 -12.68
N ASP A 198 -11.07 -11.72 -11.62
CA ASP A 198 -9.89 -10.91 -11.32
C ASP A 198 -8.67 -11.82 -11.31
N THR A 199 -7.71 -11.57 -12.20
CA THR A 199 -6.41 -12.26 -12.18
C THR A 199 -5.41 -11.39 -11.47
N THR A 200 -4.94 -11.84 -10.31
CA THR A 200 -4.04 -11.08 -9.45
C THR A 200 -2.61 -11.58 -9.57
N SER A 201 -1.64 -10.67 -9.52
CA SER A 201 -0.23 -11.01 -9.41
C SER A 201 0.50 -10.15 -8.39
N PHE A 202 1.37 -10.80 -7.61
CA PHE A 202 2.18 -10.19 -6.56
C PHE A 202 3.64 -10.31 -6.94
N THR A 203 4.32 -9.18 -7.17
CA THR A 203 5.75 -9.15 -7.52
C THR A 203 6.55 -8.71 -6.31
N PHE A 204 7.46 -9.57 -5.87
CA PHE A 204 8.32 -9.34 -4.72
C PHE A 204 9.54 -8.49 -5.10
N PRO A 205 10.24 -7.88 -4.11
CA PRO A 205 11.43 -7.06 -4.38
C PRO A 205 12.58 -7.80 -5.06
N ASP A 206 12.61 -9.13 -4.96
CA ASP A 206 13.59 -9.99 -5.65
C ASP A 206 13.24 -10.26 -7.13
N GLY A 207 12.11 -9.71 -7.60
CA GLY A 207 11.61 -9.87 -8.96
C GLY A 207 10.78 -11.14 -9.18
N SER A 208 10.62 -12.00 -8.18
CA SER A 208 9.73 -13.15 -8.28
C SER A 208 8.26 -12.71 -8.29
N THR A 209 7.43 -13.46 -9.01
CA THR A 209 5.99 -13.16 -9.12
C THR A 209 5.15 -14.39 -8.79
N LEU A 210 4.13 -14.19 -7.96
CA LEU A 210 3.08 -15.16 -7.67
C LEU A 210 1.78 -14.74 -8.35
N HIS A 211 1.02 -15.71 -8.85
CA HIS A 211 -0.24 -15.48 -9.56
C HIS A 211 -1.39 -16.20 -8.86
N GLY A 212 -2.51 -15.50 -8.69
CA GLY A 212 -3.77 -16.07 -8.24
C GLY A 212 -4.92 -15.57 -9.08
N SER A 213 -6.14 -16.02 -8.77
CA SER A 213 -7.33 -15.45 -9.39
C SER A 213 -8.57 -15.61 -8.54
N TYR A 214 -9.51 -14.71 -8.71
CA TYR A 214 -10.86 -14.76 -8.16
C TYR A 214 -11.87 -14.94 -9.30
N ASP A 215 -12.76 -15.93 -9.19
CA ASP A 215 -13.93 -16.07 -10.05
C ASP A 215 -15.19 -15.65 -9.27
N CYS A 216 -15.70 -14.45 -9.56
CA CYS A 216 -16.72 -13.78 -8.75
C CYS A 216 -18.10 -13.85 -9.38
N ARG A 217 -19.07 -14.41 -8.66
CA ARG A 217 -20.48 -14.48 -9.05
C ARG A 217 -21.37 -13.73 -8.07
N ARG A 218 -22.32 -12.96 -8.59
CA ARG A 218 -23.30 -12.23 -7.79
C ARG A 218 -24.20 -13.22 -7.05
N GLN A 219 -24.51 -12.91 -5.78
CA GLN A 219 -25.48 -13.64 -4.97
C GLN A 219 -26.92 -13.21 -5.24
#